data_AF-A0A7W7WWW8-F1
#
_entry.id   AF-A0A7W7WWW8-F1
#
_cell.length_a   1.000
_cell.length_b   1.000
_cell.length_c   1.000
_cell.angle_alpha   90.00
_cell.angle_beta   90.00
_cell.angle_gamma   90.00
#
_symmetry.space_group_name_H-M   'P 1'
#
loop_
_entity.id
_entity.type
_entity.pdbx_description
1 polymer ?
#
loop_
_entity_poly.entity_id
_entity_poly.type
_entity_poly.pdbx_seq_one_letter_code
_entity_poly.pdbx_strand_id
1 'polypeptide(L)'
;MLCAAVDRELTARAQGLRRYGSSALDLVWVADGTLDACVLLGNHTWDTAAGAVIAREAGALVLDADGSPHSTRSRCAIAMMPGLQDEVLPLLRVLRGSRFWPDDNEPHDLDHRAAPLETEVLP
;
A
#
# COMPACT_ATOMS: atom_id res chain seq x y z
N MET A 1 8.89 -6.61 -11.41
CA MET A 1 9.85 -5.50 -11.42
C MET A 1 9.46 -4.34 -10.50
N LEU A 2 8.17 -3.98 -10.40
CA LEU A 2 7.73 -2.81 -9.62
C LEU A 2 8.04 -2.90 -8.11
N CYS A 3 7.79 -4.03 -7.44
CA CYS A 3 8.08 -4.16 -6.00
C CYS A 3 9.56 -3.92 -5.67
N ALA A 4 10.48 -4.36 -6.54
CA ALA A 4 11.91 -4.14 -6.36
C ALA A 4 12.29 -2.65 -6.50
N ALA A 5 11.55 -1.88 -7.30
CA ALA A 5 11.76 -0.45 -7.42
C ALA A 5 11.27 0.29 -6.16
N VAL A 6 10.09 -0.07 -5.64
CA VAL A 6 9.58 0.45 -4.37
C VAL A 6 10.52 0.12 -3.21
N ASP A 7 10.98 -1.14 -3.12
CA ASP A 7 11.94 -1.55 -2.09
C ASP A 7 13.23 -0.72 -2.15
N ARG A 8 13.71 -0.40 -3.37
CA ARG A 8 14.91 0.42 -3.57
C ARG A 8 14.71 1.85 -3.06
N GLU A 9 13.61 2.49 -3.43
CA GLU A 9 13.30 3.86 -2.98
C GLU A 9 13.18 3.94 -1.45
N LEU A 10 12.51 2.95 -0.84
CA LEU A 10 12.33 2.89 0.60
C LEU A 10 13.64 2.55 1.35
N THR A 11 14.43 1.58 0.88
CA THR A 11 15.68 1.18 1.53
C THR A 11 16.70 2.31 1.57
N ALA A 12 16.65 3.23 0.61
CA ALA A 12 17.54 4.40 0.58
C ALA A 12 17.22 5.43 1.69
N ARG A 13 16.03 5.38 2.29
CA ARG A 13 15.53 6.37 3.26
C ARG A 13 15.16 5.77 4.62
N ALA A 14 14.80 4.49 4.67
CA ALA A 14 14.41 3.79 5.88
C ALA A 14 15.59 3.09 6.55
N GLN A 15 15.52 2.94 7.88
CA GLN A 15 16.51 2.17 8.65
C GLN A 15 16.44 0.66 8.37
N GLY A 16 15.26 0.17 7.95
CA GLY A 16 15.08 -1.22 7.58
C GLY A 16 13.70 -1.47 7.00
N LEU A 17 13.64 -2.43 6.09
CA LEU A 17 12.38 -2.95 5.54
C LEU A 17 12.09 -4.34 6.10
N ARG A 18 10.81 -4.64 6.25
CA ARG A 18 10.29 -5.93 6.71
C ARG A 18 9.08 -6.31 5.86
N ARG A 19 8.87 -7.61 5.69
CA ARG A 19 7.72 -8.19 4.98
C ARG A 19 7.14 -9.30 5.83
N TYR A 20 5.96 -9.07 6.40
CA TYR A 20 5.34 -9.99 7.35
C TYR A 20 4.21 -10.82 6.73
N GLY A 21 3.72 -10.43 5.54
CA GLY A 21 2.76 -11.20 4.76
C GLY A 21 1.30 -11.08 5.24
N SER A 22 0.99 -10.13 6.13
CA SER A 22 -0.38 -9.86 6.60
C SER A 22 -0.65 -8.37 6.62
N SER A 23 -1.47 -7.90 5.67
CA SER A 23 -1.85 -6.48 5.55
C SER A 23 -2.55 -5.95 6.80
N ALA A 24 -3.40 -6.75 7.44
CA ALA A 24 -4.07 -6.35 8.67
C ALA A 24 -3.08 -6.14 9.82
N LEU A 25 -2.08 -7.01 9.95
CA LEU A 25 -1.04 -6.87 10.98
C LEU A 25 -0.14 -5.68 10.70
N ASP A 26 0.25 -5.45 9.45
CA ASP A 26 1.09 -4.31 9.08
C ASP A 26 0.42 -2.98 9.47
N LEU A 27 -0.89 -2.84 9.24
CA LEU A 27 -1.67 -1.67 9.65
C LEU A 27 -1.76 -1.52 11.18
N VAL A 28 -1.99 -2.62 11.90
CA VAL A 28 -2.07 -2.61 13.38
C VAL A 28 -0.71 -2.30 14.00
N TRP A 29 0.40 -2.74 13.41
CA TRP A 29 1.73 -2.39 13.90
C TRP A 29 2.09 -0.93 13.65
N VAL A 30 1.55 -0.29 12.61
CA VAL A 30 1.61 1.17 12.50
C VAL A 30 0.78 1.80 13.62
N ALA A 31 -0.42 1.29 13.90
CA ALA A 31 -1.26 1.80 15.00
C ALA A 31 -0.58 1.73 16.38
N ASP A 32 0.14 0.64 16.66
CA ASP A 32 0.85 0.39 17.91
C ASP A 32 2.26 1.04 17.95
N GLY A 33 2.71 1.66 16.85
CA GLY A 33 4.03 2.28 16.76
C GLY A 33 5.20 1.30 16.66
N THR A 34 4.93 0.02 16.41
CA THR A 34 5.96 -0.97 16.05
C THR A 34 6.55 -0.68 14.67
N LEU A 35 5.74 -0.15 13.75
CA LEU A 35 6.17 0.32 12.43
C LEU A 35 5.89 1.81 12.28
N ASP A 36 6.84 2.54 11.70
CA ASP A 36 6.66 3.95 11.36
C ASP A 36 5.71 4.15 10.16
N ALA A 37 5.78 3.23 9.19
CA ALA A 37 4.94 3.19 8.00
C ALA A 37 4.86 1.79 7.39
N CYS A 38 3.79 1.52 6.64
CA CYS A 38 3.65 0.34 5.79
C CYS A 38 3.12 0.72 4.40
N VAL A 39 3.60 0.00 3.37
CA VAL A 39 3.19 0.15 1.97
C VAL A 39 2.59 -1.16 1.50
N LEU A 40 1.27 -1.20 1.31
CA LEU A 40 0.54 -2.39 0.92
C LEU A 40 -0.06 -2.17 -0.48
N LEU A 41 0.33 -3.00 -1.45
CA LEU A 41 -0.07 -2.87 -2.85
C LEU A 41 -0.99 -4.02 -3.24
N GLY A 42 -2.14 -3.72 -3.86
CA GLY A 42 -3.00 -4.74 -4.46
C GLY A 42 -3.74 -5.63 -3.46
N ASN A 43 -4.01 -5.09 -2.29
CA ASN A 43 -4.75 -5.73 -1.21
C ASN A 43 -6.26 -5.69 -1.45
N HIS A 44 -6.97 -6.68 -0.92
CA HIS A 44 -8.41 -6.66 -0.92
C HIS A 44 -8.94 -5.80 0.23
N THR A 45 -10.15 -5.28 0.05
CA THR A 45 -10.83 -4.52 1.11
C THR A 45 -10.91 -5.28 2.42
N TRP A 46 -11.15 -6.60 2.39
CA TRP A 46 -11.24 -7.41 3.63
C TRP A 46 -9.88 -7.57 4.33
N ASP A 47 -8.76 -7.43 3.62
CA ASP A 47 -7.42 -7.50 4.21
C ASP A 47 -7.05 -6.21 4.96
N THR A 48 -7.68 -5.08 4.61
CA THR A 48 -7.33 -3.76 5.15
C THR A 48 -8.41 -3.09 5.98
N ALA A 49 -9.69 -3.40 5.77
CA ALA A 49 -10.80 -2.65 6.36
C ALA A 49 -10.68 -2.53 7.89
N ALA A 50 -10.44 -3.64 8.58
CA ALA A 50 -10.29 -3.66 10.03
C ALA A 50 -9.03 -2.89 10.48
N GLY A 51 -7.88 -3.19 9.88
CA GLY A 51 -6.61 -2.54 10.23
C GLY A 51 -6.61 -1.04 9.97
N ALA A 52 -7.26 -0.60 8.89
CA ALA A 52 -7.34 0.82 8.53
C ALA A 52 -8.18 1.62 9.53
N VAL A 53 -9.26 1.04 10.08
CA VAL A 53 -10.02 1.68 11.16
C VAL A 53 -9.16 1.80 12.41
N ILE A 54 -8.53 0.70 12.84
CA ILE A 54 -7.67 0.69 14.04
C ILE A 54 -6.54 1.72 13.92
N ALA A 55 -5.83 1.74 12.79
CA ALA A 55 -4.73 2.67 12.54
C ALA A 55 -5.19 4.14 12.59
N ARG A 56 -6.35 4.46 12.01
CA ARG A 56 -6.91 5.82 12.06
C ARG A 56 -7.29 6.25 13.47
N GLU A 57 -7.91 5.38 14.24
CA GLU A 57 -8.28 5.67 15.64
C GLU A 57 -7.02 5.86 16.52
N ALA A 58 -5.92 5.19 16.19
CA ALA A 58 -4.61 5.44 16.82
C ALA A 58 -3.92 6.73 16.33
N GLY A 59 -4.51 7.46 15.37
CA GLY A 59 -3.98 8.72 14.84
C GLY A 59 -3.05 8.57 13.65
N ALA A 60 -2.88 7.36 13.09
CA ALA A 60 -2.11 7.18 11.86
C ALA A 60 -2.87 7.69 10.63
N LEU A 61 -2.11 8.19 9.65
CA LEU A 61 -2.65 8.49 8.33
C LEU A 61 -2.77 7.18 7.55
N VAL A 62 -3.91 6.97 6.87
CA VAL A 62 -4.12 5.81 5.99
C VAL A 62 -4.63 6.30 4.65
N LEU A 63 -3.77 6.19 3.63
CA LEU A 63 -3.91 6.77 2.30
C LEU A 63 -3.83 5.70 1.21
N ASP A 64 -4.31 6.01 0.02
CA ASP A 64 -3.98 5.27 -1.20
C ASP A 64 -2.61 5.73 -1.74
N ALA A 65 -2.10 5.08 -2.78
CA ALA A 65 -0.80 5.38 -3.39
C ALA A 65 -0.71 6.83 -3.90
N ASP A 66 -1.82 7.39 -4.38
CA ASP A 66 -1.90 8.77 -4.88
C ASP A 66 -1.97 9.84 -3.78
N GLY A 67 -2.00 9.43 -2.51
CA GLY A 67 -2.13 10.30 -1.35
C GLY A 67 -3.58 10.66 -0.99
N SER A 68 -4.58 10.16 -1.72
CA SER A 68 -5.99 10.31 -1.36
C SER A 68 -6.31 9.48 -0.10
N PRO A 69 -7.36 9.84 0.68
CA PRO A 69 -7.76 9.04 1.83
C PRO A 69 -8.13 7.61 1.41
N HIS A 70 -7.56 6.62 2.09
CA HIS A 70 -7.86 5.21 1.79
C HIS A 70 -9.37 4.93 1.96
N SER A 71 -9.94 4.15 1.06
CA SER A 71 -11.33 3.71 1.14
C SER A 71 -11.44 2.24 0.80
N THR A 72 -12.65 1.69 0.89
CA THR A 72 -12.91 0.32 0.44
C THR A 72 -12.67 0.11 -1.05
N ARG A 73 -12.52 1.19 -1.83
CA ARG A 73 -12.25 1.17 -3.27
C ARG A 73 -10.77 1.38 -3.60
N SER A 74 -9.94 1.65 -2.59
CA SER A 74 -8.52 1.90 -2.79
C SER A 74 -7.78 0.67 -3.27
N ARG A 75 -6.75 0.88 -4.09
CA ARG A 75 -5.92 -0.20 -4.66
C ARG A 75 -4.72 -0.52 -3.79
N CYS A 76 -4.31 0.44 -2.97
CA CYS A 76 -3.23 0.34 -2.02
C CYS A 76 -3.71 0.81 -0.65
N ALA A 77 -3.04 0.35 0.39
CA ALA A 77 -3.16 0.94 1.71
C ALA A 77 -1.76 1.34 2.20
N ILE A 78 -1.55 2.63 2.32
CA ILE A 78 -0.34 3.23 2.84
C ILE A 78 -0.68 3.79 4.21
N ALA A 79 -0.16 3.19 5.27
CA ALA A 79 -0.33 3.73 6.62
C ALA A 79 1.00 4.28 7.12
N MET A 80 0.95 5.38 7.86
CA MET A 80 2.14 6.00 8.44
C MET A 80 1.79 6.91 9.62
N MET A 81 2.78 7.17 10.46
CA MET A 81 2.71 8.25 11.44
C MET A 81 2.54 9.61 10.73
N PRO A 82 1.72 10.55 11.26
CA PRO A 82 1.40 11.80 10.56
C PRO A 82 2.61 12.64 10.12
N GLY A 83 3.70 12.61 10.89
CA GLY A 83 4.93 13.36 10.57
C GLY A 83 5.73 12.81 9.39
N LEU A 84 5.36 11.66 8.82
CA LEU A 84 6.12 10.99 7.76
C LEU A 84 5.51 11.17 6.36
N GLN A 85 4.40 11.89 6.23
CA GLN A 85 3.71 12.07 4.95
C GLN A 85 4.63 12.63 3.87
N ASP A 86 5.37 13.69 4.19
CA ASP A 86 6.25 14.38 3.25
C ASP A 86 7.51 13.58 2.88
N GLU A 87 7.87 12.57 3.69
CA GLU A 87 8.99 11.66 3.43
C GLU A 87 8.53 10.44 2.60
N VAL A 88 7.36 9.88 2.91
CA VAL A 88 6.90 8.61 2.32
C VAL A 88 6.23 8.82 0.96
N LEU A 89 5.31 9.79 0.83
CA LEU A 89 4.55 9.96 -0.41
C LEU A 89 5.41 10.23 -1.66
N PRO A 90 6.51 11.02 -1.60
CA PRO A 90 7.36 11.21 -2.76
C PRO A 90 8.02 9.92 -3.27
N LEU A 91 8.30 8.96 -2.38
CA LEU A 91 8.90 7.67 -2.74
C LEU A 91 7.92 6.80 -3.53
N LEU A 92 6.62 6.97 -3.30
CA LEU A 92 5.57 6.24 -4.01
C LEU A 92 5.37 6.70 -5.47
N ARG A 93 6.03 7.78 -5.90
CA ARG A 93 5.97 8.24 -7.30
C ARG A 93 6.45 7.20 -8.30
N VAL A 94 7.28 6.25 -7.87
CA VAL A 94 7.70 5.10 -8.69
C VAL A 94 6.53 4.20 -9.10
N LEU A 95 5.37 4.32 -8.43
CA LEU A 95 4.15 3.61 -8.77
C LEU A 95 3.34 4.29 -9.88
N ARG A 96 3.66 5.52 -10.29
CA ARG A 96 2.92 6.22 -11.34
C ARG A 96 2.96 5.44 -12.66
N GLY A 97 1.83 5.47 -13.38
CA GLY A 97 1.64 4.72 -14.61
C GLY A 97 1.53 3.20 -14.40
N SER A 98 1.47 2.72 -13.15
CA SER A 98 1.25 1.30 -12.83
C SER A 98 -0.20 1.02 -12.47
N ARG A 99 -0.57 -0.26 -12.40
CA ARG A 99 -1.87 -0.72 -11.89
C ARG A 99 -2.22 -0.26 -10.46
N PHE A 100 -1.24 0.22 -9.70
CA PHE A 100 -1.42 0.69 -8.32
C PHE A 100 -1.59 2.21 -8.22
N TRP A 101 -1.12 2.96 -9.22
CA TRP A 101 -1.32 4.40 -9.36
C TRP A 101 -1.38 4.76 -10.86
N PRO A 102 -2.55 4.60 -11.50
CA PRO A 102 -2.73 4.96 -12.91
C PRO A 102 -2.84 6.48 -13.10
N ASP A 103 -2.50 6.97 -14.30
CA ASP A 103 -2.44 8.40 -14.62
C ASP A 103 -3.80 9.05 -14.99
N ASP A 104 -4.92 8.29 -15.05
CA ASP A 104 -6.34 8.71 -14.89
C ASP A 104 -7.36 7.69 -15.52
N ASN A 105 -8.58 7.63 -14.96
CA ASN A 105 -9.86 7.09 -15.47
C ASN A 105 -10.04 5.57 -15.73
N GLU A 106 -9.17 4.69 -15.22
CA GLU A 106 -9.49 3.25 -15.21
C GLU A 106 -10.48 2.90 -14.09
N PRO A 107 -11.58 2.18 -14.37
CA PRO A 107 -12.52 1.76 -13.35
C PRO A 107 -11.79 1.02 -12.23
N HIS A 108 -12.11 1.36 -10.97
CA HIS A 108 -11.73 0.56 -9.81
C HIS A 108 -12.41 -0.80 -9.93
N ASP A 109 -11.73 -1.74 -10.57
CA ASP A 109 -12.18 -3.12 -10.62
C ASP A 109 -12.04 -3.71 -9.22
N LEU A 110 -13.17 -3.80 -8.53
CA LEU A 110 -13.28 -4.36 -7.17
C LEU A 110 -13.17 -5.89 -7.21
N ASP A 111 -13.23 -6.50 -8.40
CA ASP A 111 -13.21 -7.93 -8.59
C ASP A 111 -11.86 -8.40 -9.11
N HIS A 112 -10.93 -8.67 -8.19
CA HIS A 112 -9.62 -9.23 -8.52
C HIS A 112 -9.71 -10.67 -9.09
N ARG A 113 -10.92 -11.20 -9.31
CA ARG A 113 -11.18 -12.43 -10.08
C ARG A 113 -10.88 -12.29 -11.58
N ALA A 114 -10.57 -11.09 -12.07
CA ALA A 114 -10.27 -10.84 -13.48
C ALA A 114 -8.81 -10.43 -13.76
N ALA A 115 -7.84 -10.75 -12.88
CA ALA A 115 -6.50 -10.97 -13.42
C ALA A 115 -6.58 -12.27 -14.23
N PRO A 116 -6.37 -12.27 -15.56
CA PRO A 116 -6.16 -13.53 -16.24
C PRO A 116 -4.97 -14.16 -15.53
N LEU A 117 -5.18 -15.35 -14.97
CA LEU A 117 -4.09 -16.29 -14.77
C LEU A 117 -3.60 -16.57 -16.18
N GLU A 118 -2.71 -15.72 -16.70
CA GLU A 118 -1.88 -16.09 -17.83
C GLU A 118 -1.18 -17.36 -17.36
N THR A 119 -1.74 -18.45 -17.85
CA THR A 119 -1.18 -19.77 -17.76
C THR A 119 0.00 -19.68 -18.70
N GLU A 120 1.11 -19.14 -18.20
CA GLU A 120 2.42 -19.29 -18.81
C GLU A 120 2.74 -20.78 -18.68
N VAL A 121 2.14 -21.56 -19.58
CA VAL A 121 2.57 -22.92 -19.89
C VAL A 121 3.96 -22.71 -20.49
N LEU A 122 4.97 -22.83 -19.64
CA LEU A 122 6.36 -22.96 -20.05
C LEU A 122 6.46 -24.11 -21.08
N PRO A 123 7.20 -23.92 -22.18
CA PRO A 123 7.51 -25.01 -23.11
C PRO A 123 8.40 -26.09 -22.47
#